data_AF-A0A9D7F764-F1
#
_entry.id   AF-A0A9D7F764-F1
#
_cell.length_a   1.000
_cell.length_b   1.000
_cell.length_c   1.000
_cell.angle_alpha   90.00
_cell.angle_beta   90.00
_cell.angle_gamma   90.00
#
_symmetry.space_group_name_H-M   'P 1'
#
loop_
_entity.id
_entity.type
_entity.pdbx_description
1 polymer ?
#
loop_
_entity_poly.entity_id
_entity_poly.type
_entity_poly.pdbx_seq_one_letter_code
_entity_poly.pdbx_strand_id
1 'polypeptide(L)'
;MQKIARLLFALFALLALQISPLTAQNYSGPVPIQDFHRHHGYDPIYTFGPVAEGDTLAWIRFRGSVTNGPWYTGSNIMSWITGPVTDQSFPANMVFRTGDRMRLTIRDNGNVGVNTFLPEQLFTVSHPDLPVIRFDRSNGGEMDFELYNGAGGNLFFRGGADGFGPGLSNFMVITSAGRVGIGTDAPDYELHTVGNTHTSGDFYGRLHIDDHSAGPEDGPDTYIDEAYFELKQRATLNVTDGIGDLGGLLTLGPGLTSHDHQLFFAENGIFHRHDPGNDAAWSSDWEKLLTPQDLADMGTENFLAKFTADGLGDSQLFDDGTTVGIKTSTPDTNYDLDINGNTKAGGNLDVTGQGHFDGKVTIGTTFTDGDHSLYVAGSAIAEELFIKLESAWPDYVFENEYQLKDLSEVESFIGENGHLPGMTPAAQIQTEGLTLGESAMQQQEKIEELFLYVIELNKKVEKLEMENAELKKKLKGKK
;
A
#
# COMPACT_ATOMS: atom_id res chain seq x y z
N MET A 1 88.77 80.38 42.34
CA MET A 1 88.95 79.61 41.08
C MET A 1 89.22 78.10 41.26
N GLN A 2 89.37 77.54 42.47
CA GLN A 2 89.51 76.08 42.66
C GLN A 2 88.22 75.34 43.10
N LYS A 3 87.10 76.04 43.31
CA LYS A 3 85.80 75.43 43.70
C LYS A 3 84.82 75.21 42.53
N ILE A 4 85.11 75.73 41.33
CA ILE A 4 84.28 75.55 40.12
C ILE A 4 84.77 74.36 39.27
N ALA A 5 86.07 74.05 39.30
CA ALA A 5 86.64 72.93 38.56
C ALA A 5 86.22 71.54 39.10
N ARG A 6 85.92 71.42 40.40
CA ARG A 6 85.42 70.17 40.99
C ARG A 6 83.93 69.92 40.74
N LEU A 7 83.14 70.97 40.49
CA LEU A 7 81.72 70.85 40.15
C LEU A 7 81.53 70.46 38.68
N LEU A 8 82.41 70.92 37.78
CA LEU A 8 82.40 70.54 36.37
C LEU A 8 82.91 69.11 36.10
N PHE A 9 83.81 68.59 36.93
CA PHE A 9 84.25 67.19 36.82
C PHE A 9 83.23 66.20 37.40
N ALA A 10 82.43 66.61 38.39
CA ALA A 10 81.31 65.82 38.91
C ALA A 10 80.07 65.86 37.99
N LEU A 11 79.90 66.93 37.19
CA LEU A 11 78.81 67.03 36.19
C LEU A 11 79.09 66.19 34.94
N PHE A 12 80.35 65.89 34.62
CA PHE A 12 80.72 65.05 33.48
C PHE A 12 80.74 63.54 33.80
N ALA A 13 80.79 63.16 35.09
CA ALA A 13 80.72 61.76 35.52
C ALA A 13 79.27 61.25 35.76
N LEU A 14 78.27 62.14 35.76
CA LEU A 14 76.86 61.79 35.97
C LEU A 14 76.05 61.59 34.67
N LEU A 15 76.69 61.74 33.51
CA LEU A 15 76.06 61.54 32.19
C LEU A 15 76.68 60.36 31.42
N ALA A 16 77.16 59.35 32.14
CA ALA A 16 77.66 58.08 31.59
C ALA A 16 76.76 56.90 32.03
N LEU A 17 75.44 57.10 32.05
CA LEU A 17 74.48 56.02 32.19
C LEU A 17 73.81 55.75 30.84
N GLN A 18 74.29 54.66 30.21
CA GLN A 18 73.61 53.84 29.21
C GLN A 18 73.01 54.54 27.99
N ILE A 19 73.85 54.78 26.98
CA ILE A 19 73.43 54.61 25.59
C ILE A 19 74.53 53.84 24.88
N SER A 20 74.34 52.54 24.69
CA SER A 20 75.11 51.77 23.70
C SER A 20 74.87 52.44 22.34
N PRO A 21 75.90 52.78 21.56
CA PRO A 21 75.69 53.36 20.24
C PRO A 21 75.09 52.29 19.32
N LEU A 22 73.87 52.51 18.80
CA LEU A 22 73.47 51.89 17.54
C LEU A 22 74.38 52.46 16.45
N THR A 23 75.37 51.71 16.01
CA THR A 23 76.10 52.05 14.78
C THR A 23 75.27 51.60 13.59
N ALA A 24 74.51 52.53 12.99
CA ALA A 24 73.92 52.31 11.66
C ALA A 24 75.04 52.43 10.61
N GLN A 25 75.39 51.32 9.96
CA GLN A 25 76.32 51.34 8.84
C GLN A 25 75.51 51.55 7.55
N ASN A 26 75.48 52.78 7.03
CA ASN A 26 74.83 53.10 5.77
C ASN A 26 75.67 52.55 4.60
N TYR A 27 75.30 51.41 4.03
CA TYR A 27 75.76 51.02 2.70
C TYR A 27 74.88 51.70 1.64
N SER A 28 75.51 52.51 0.78
CA SER A 28 74.89 53.11 -0.40
C SER A 28 74.62 52.05 -1.47
N GLY A 29 73.41 51.49 -1.47
CA GLY A 29 72.81 50.71 -2.56
C GLY A 29 71.32 51.07 -2.70
N PRO A 30 70.66 50.79 -3.85
CA PRO A 30 69.32 51.30 -4.17
C PRO A 30 68.16 50.73 -3.34
N VAL A 31 68.46 50.00 -2.25
CA VAL A 31 67.49 49.57 -1.25
C VAL A 31 68.11 49.93 0.12
N PRO A 32 67.56 50.90 0.88
CA PRO A 32 68.01 51.12 2.25
C PRO A 32 67.59 49.92 3.09
N ILE A 33 68.53 49.01 3.35
CA ILE A 33 68.38 47.95 4.35
C ILE A 33 68.78 48.57 5.69
N GLN A 34 67.84 48.61 6.62
CA GLN A 34 68.12 48.99 8.01
C GLN A 34 68.22 47.73 8.86
N ASP A 35 69.44 47.22 9.02
CA ASP A 35 69.72 46.09 9.90
C ASP A 35 69.95 46.58 11.34
N PHE A 36 69.19 46.02 12.28
CA PHE A 36 69.33 46.32 13.71
C PHE A 36 70.16 45.23 14.38
N HIS A 37 71.42 45.55 14.70
CA HIS A 37 72.30 44.65 15.46
C HIS A 37 72.30 45.01 16.95
N ARG A 38 72.16 44.02 17.82
CA ARG A 38 72.30 44.18 19.28
C ARG A 38 73.27 43.14 19.84
N HIS A 39 74.15 43.59 20.74
CA HIS A 39 75.00 42.75 21.58
C HIS A 39 74.73 43.04 23.07
N HIS A 40 75.07 42.12 23.96
CA HIS A 40 74.87 42.26 25.40
C HIS A 40 76.12 42.86 26.09
N GLY A 41 75.92 43.89 26.92
CA GLY A 41 76.96 44.49 27.78
C GLY A 41 77.78 45.59 27.12
N TYR A 42 78.07 46.65 27.89
CA TYR A 42 79.11 47.64 27.58
C TYR A 42 80.29 47.37 28.53
N ASP A 43 81.37 46.75 28.03
CA ASP A 43 82.67 46.70 28.69
C ASP A 43 83.61 47.68 27.95
N PRO A 44 84.36 48.58 28.63
CA PRO A 44 85.31 49.50 27.99
C PRO A 44 86.44 48.84 27.19
N ILE A 45 86.58 47.51 27.17
CA ILE A 45 87.60 46.78 26.40
C ILE A 45 86.93 45.75 25.47
N TYR A 46 86.50 46.22 24.28
CA TYR A 46 86.11 45.51 23.05
C TYR A 46 85.82 43.99 23.11
N THR A 47 84.92 43.55 24.00
CA THR A 47 84.31 42.21 23.92
C THR A 47 82.80 42.35 24.12
N PHE A 48 82.07 42.23 23.02
CA PHE A 48 80.61 42.21 23.02
C PHE A 48 80.14 40.81 23.42
N GLY A 49 79.32 40.69 24.46
CA GLY A 49 78.67 39.43 24.79
C GLY A 49 77.55 39.09 23.79
N PRO A 50 77.29 37.81 23.49
CA PRO A 50 76.12 37.43 22.72
C PRO A 50 74.85 37.84 23.50
N VAL A 51 73.81 38.20 22.76
CA VAL A 51 72.46 38.33 23.32
C VAL A 51 72.02 36.99 23.93
N ALA A 52 71.24 37.06 25.01
CA ALA A 52 70.84 35.90 25.79
C ALA A 52 69.31 35.76 25.86
N GLU A 53 68.82 34.62 26.36
CA GLU A 53 67.40 34.42 26.62
C GLU A 53 66.82 35.55 27.47
N GLY A 54 65.65 36.07 27.07
CA GLY A 54 64.99 37.20 27.71
C GLY A 54 65.41 38.58 27.16
N ASP A 55 66.49 38.67 26.39
CA ASP A 55 66.89 39.94 25.79
C ASP A 55 65.90 40.38 24.70
N THR A 56 65.49 41.65 24.77
CA THR A 56 64.76 42.27 23.67
C THR A 56 65.71 42.62 22.53
N LEU A 57 65.52 42.07 21.34
CA LEU A 57 66.37 42.36 20.19
C LEU A 57 66.23 43.81 19.75
N ALA A 58 65.00 44.22 19.45
CA ALA A 58 64.71 45.57 18.99
C ALA A 58 63.26 45.98 19.28
N TRP A 59 63.06 47.30 19.31
CA TRP A 59 61.76 47.92 19.20
C TRP A 59 61.73 48.81 17.96
N ILE A 60 60.74 48.61 17.10
CA ILE A 60 60.36 49.59 16.09
C ILE A 60 59.14 50.31 16.64
N ARG A 61 59.28 51.60 16.99
CA ARG A 61 58.21 52.37 17.66
C ARG A 61 57.72 53.49 16.75
N PHE A 62 56.41 53.54 16.55
CA PHE A 62 55.74 54.64 15.86
C PHE A 62 55.20 55.60 16.91
N ARG A 63 55.80 56.79 17.00
CA ARG A 63 55.57 57.76 18.09
C ARG A 63 55.11 59.11 17.56
N GLY A 64 54.30 59.79 18.37
CA GLY A 64 53.86 61.16 18.12
C GLY A 64 53.85 61.98 19.41
N SER A 65 53.93 63.31 19.28
CA SER A 65 53.78 64.25 20.39
C SER A 65 52.50 65.06 20.23
N VAL A 66 51.77 65.27 21.32
CA VAL A 66 50.49 65.99 21.31
C VAL A 66 50.63 67.49 21.66
N THR A 67 51.83 67.97 22.01
CA THR A 67 52.27 69.39 22.18
C THR A 67 53.81 69.42 22.35
N ASN A 68 54.45 70.51 22.83
CA ASN A 68 55.87 70.53 23.28
C ASN A 68 56.12 69.62 24.52
N GLY A 69 55.44 68.48 24.62
CA GLY A 69 55.46 67.53 25.73
C GLY A 69 56.06 66.17 25.35
N PRO A 70 55.86 65.14 26.18
CA PRO A 70 56.45 63.82 25.99
C PRO A 70 55.89 63.08 24.77
N TRP A 71 56.73 62.23 24.18
CA TRP A 71 56.38 61.38 23.05
C TRP A 71 55.62 60.13 23.50
N TYR A 72 54.49 59.85 22.87
CA TYR A 72 53.68 58.65 23.14
C TYR A 72 53.85 57.63 22.01
N THR A 73 53.86 56.35 22.36
CA THR A 73 53.94 55.26 21.37
C THR A 73 52.52 54.83 21.01
N GLY A 74 52.11 55.09 19.77
CA GLY A 74 50.80 54.70 19.26
C GLY A 74 50.76 53.25 18.78
N SER A 75 51.87 52.74 18.26
CA SER A 75 52.06 51.34 17.88
C SER A 75 53.54 50.97 17.90
N ASN A 76 53.83 49.67 18.00
CA ASN A 76 55.20 49.19 17.94
C ASN A 76 55.29 47.73 17.45
N ILE A 77 56.47 47.38 16.96
CA ILE A 77 56.90 46.01 16.71
C ILE A 77 58.03 45.71 17.68
N MET A 78 57.95 44.57 18.36
CA MET A 78 58.97 44.12 19.32
C MET A 78 59.36 42.69 18.99
N SER A 79 60.66 42.41 19.02
CA SER A 79 61.18 41.05 18.99
C SER A 79 62.12 40.82 20.18
N TRP A 80 62.06 39.63 20.77
CA TRP A 80 62.89 39.24 21.91
C TRP A 80 63.24 37.76 21.84
N ILE A 81 64.36 37.40 22.46
CA ILE A 81 64.88 36.04 22.48
C ILE A 81 64.14 35.22 23.53
N THR A 82 63.77 34.02 23.13
CA THR A 82 62.91 33.11 23.90
C THR A 82 63.57 31.82 24.33
N GLY A 83 64.82 31.58 23.91
CA GLY A 83 65.59 30.42 24.32
C GLY A 83 67.09 30.61 24.14
N PRO A 84 67.90 29.56 24.39
CA PRO A 84 69.35 29.62 24.28
C PRO A 84 69.81 30.00 22.86
N VAL A 85 70.72 30.98 22.77
CA VAL A 85 71.34 31.41 21.51
C VAL A 85 72.59 30.55 21.22
N THR A 86 72.68 30.02 20.00
CA THR A 86 73.84 29.25 19.49
C THR A 86 74.18 29.68 18.06
N ASP A 87 75.29 29.20 17.52
CA ASP A 87 75.69 29.48 16.13
C ASP A 87 74.70 28.94 15.07
N GLN A 88 73.76 28.07 15.47
CA GLN A 88 72.77 27.43 14.59
C GLN A 88 71.32 27.74 14.96
N SER A 89 71.07 28.43 16.09
CA SER A 89 69.72 28.68 16.58
C SER A 89 69.63 30.02 17.28
N PHE A 90 68.65 30.80 16.85
CA PHE A 90 68.38 32.14 17.34
C PHE A 90 66.86 32.31 17.55
N PRO A 91 66.29 31.64 18.56
CA PRO A 91 64.84 31.64 18.77
C PRO A 91 64.36 33.00 19.25
N ALA A 92 63.44 33.60 18.50
CA ALA A 92 62.86 34.89 18.85
C ALA A 92 61.38 34.97 18.49
N ASN A 93 60.59 35.54 19.39
CA ASN A 93 59.23 35.92 19.08
C ASN A 93 59.20 37.30 18.42
N MET A 94 58.13 37.59 17.68
CA MET A 94 57.80 38.91 17.16
C MET A 94 56.36 39.28 17.52
N VAL A 95 56.13 40.50 18.00
CA VAL A 95 54.78 41.01 18.29
C VAL A 95 54.54 42.36 17.64
N PHE A 96 53.32 42.56 17.16
CA PHE A 96 52.79 43.83 16.67
C PHE A 96 51.77 44.34 17.68
N ARG A 97 51.94 45.59 18.12
CA ARG A 97 51.10 46.24 19.15
C ARG A 97 50.48 47.52 18.64
N THR A 98 49.24 47.79 19.05
CA THR A 98 48.61 49.11 18.97
C THR A 98 48.28 49.60 20.38
N GLY A 99 48.81 50.76 20.76
CA GLY A 99 48.98 51.18 22.15
C GLY A 99 49.76 50.12 22.94
N ASP A 100 49.21 49.73 24.09
CA ASP A 100 49.75 48.67 24.94
C ASP A 100 49.16 47.28 24.62
N ARG A 101 48.25 47.17 23.65
CA ARG A 101 47.58 45.92 23.28
C ARG A 101 48.32 45.23 22.13
N MET A 102 48.58 43.94 22.30
CA MET A 102 49.09 43.08 21.24
C MET A 102 47.98 42.74 20.24
N ARG A 103 48.31 42.79 18.95
CA ARG A 103 47.37 42.49 17.85
C ARG A 103 47.78 41.28 17.06
N LEU A 104 49.07 41.10 16.81
CA LEU A 104 49.64 39.93 16.15
C LEU A 104 50.86 39.46 16.94
N THR A 105 50.93 38.17 17.21
CA THR A 105 52.08 37.49 17.82
C THR A 105 52.55 36.41 16.86
N ILE A 106 53.86 36.33 16.62
CA ILE A 106 54.51 35.24 15.92
C ILE A 106 55.52 34.67 16.90
N ARG A 107 55.38 33.40 17.24
CA ARG A 107 56.30 32.72 18.13
C ARG A 107 57.46 32.10 17.36
N ASP A 108 58.57 31.91 18.04
CA ASP A 108 59.76 31.20 17.56
C ASP A 108 59.45 29.75 17.10
N ASN A 109 58.43 29.13 17.69
CA ASN A 109 57.90 27.83 17.29
C ASN A 109 56.97 27.87 16.06
N GLY A 110 56.73 29.05 15.48
CA GLY A 110 55.89 29.25 14.30
C GLY A 110 54.43 29.60 14.59
N ASN A 111 53.95 29.48 15.84
CA ASN A 111 52.56 29.78 16.18
C ASN A 111 52.23 31.28 16.00
N VAL A 112 51.13 31.57 15.31
CA VAL A 112 50.64 32.91 15.01
C VAL A 112 49.34 33.18 15.78
N GLY A 113 49.33 34.24 16.58
CA GLY A 113 48.18 34.64 17.37
C GLY A 113 47.65 36.00 16.94
N VAL A 114 46.36 36.11 16.63
CA VAL A 114 45.66 37.39 16.50
C VAL A 114 44.98 37.68 17.82
N ASN A 115 45.42 38.76 18.48
CA ASN A 115 44.92 39.21 19.77
C ASN A 115 45.13 38.20 20.94
N THR A 116 46.14 37.33 20.83
CA THR A 116 46.66 36.46 21.91
C THR A 116 48.19 36.46 21.97
N PHE A 117 48.78 36.34 23.17
CA PHE A 117 50.24 36.28 23.38
C PHE A 117 50.77 34.85 23.45
N LEU A 118 49.91 33.88 23.77
CA LEU A 118 50.28 32.48 23.93
C LEU A 118 49.45 31.61 22.97
N PRO A 119 49.60 31.77 21.63
CA PRO A 119 48.96 30.86 20.70
C PRO A 119 49.49 29.44 20.95
N GLU A 120 48.60 28.54 21.36
CA GLU A 120 48.91 27.12 21.60
C GLU A 120 48.91 26.31 20.30
N GLN A 121 48.17 26.80 19.29
CA GLN A 121 48.10 26.23 17.95
C GLN A 121 48.76 27.15 16.92
N LEU A 122 49.03 26.62 15.72
CA LEU A 122 49.70 27.34 14.64
C LEU A 122 49.00 28.66 14.28
N PHE A 123 47.67 28.71 14.33
CA PHE A 123 46.90 29.94 14.20
C PHE A 123 45.85 30.03 15.30
N THR A 124 45.83 31.13 16.06
CA THR A 124 44.84 31.36 17.12
C THR A 124 44.24 32.75 17.00
N VAL A 125 42.91 32.83 16.90
CA VAL A 125 42.16 34.09 16.95
C VAL A 125 41.42 34.15 18.27
N SER A 126 41.64 35.21 19.06
CA SER A 126 41.03 35.35 20.38
C SER A 126 40.31 36.68 20.52
N HIS A 127 39.05 36.65 20.93
CA HIS A 127 38.27 37.85 21.27
C HIS A 127 37.34 37.52 22.45
N PRO A 128 37.14 38.43 23.41
CA PRO A 128 36.30 38.16 24.58
C PRO A 128 34.85 37.81 24.24
N ASP A 129 34.26 38.49 23.25
CA ASP A 129 32.85 38.25 22.86
C ASP A 129 32.69 37.42 21.57
N LEU A 130 33.38 37.80 20.49
CA LEU A 130 33.15 37.22 19.17
C LEU A 130 34.47 36.99 18.41
N PRO A 131 35.13 35.83 18.57
CA PRO A 131 36.27 35.46 17.73
C PRO A 131 35.76 35.09 16.32
N VAL A 132 36.03 35.96 15.34
CA VAL A 132 35.57 35.82 13.95
C VAL A 132 36.76 35.66 13.01
N ILE A 133 36.64 34.73 12.07
CA ILE A 133 37.38 34.74 10.81
C ILE A 133 36.39 35.15 9.72
N ARG A 134 36.66 36.28 9.07
CA ARG A 134 35.80 36.86 8.03
C ARG A 134 36.48 36.76 6.67
N PHE A 135 35.71 36.36 5.67
CA PHE A 135 36.05 36.44 4.25
C PHE A 135 35.12 37.48 3.64
N ASP A 136 35.70 38.62 3.28
CA ASP A 136 35.00 39.80 2.78
C ASP A 136 35.32 39.99 1.30
N ARG A 137 34.29 40.26 0.49
CA ARG A 137 34.47 40.61 -0.92
C ARG A 137 34.15 42.09 -1.14
N SER A 138 35.06 42.80 -1.82
CA SER A 138 35.02 44.26 -1.94
C SER A 138 33.98 44.83 -2.92
N ASN A 139 33.10 44.01 -3.49
CA ASN A 139 32.11 44.42 -4.48
C ASN A 139 30.70 44.32 -3.89
N GLY A 140 29.86 45.33 -4.11
CA GLY A 140 28.48 45.34 -3.63
C GLY A 140 27.62 44.23 -4.22
N GLY A 141 26.69 43.70 -3.42
CA GLY A 141 25.76 42.62 -3.74
C GLY A 141 26.35 41.21 -3.56
N GLU A 142 27.57 41.11 -3.06
CA GLU A 142 28.29 39.85 -2.91
C GLU A 142 28.09 39.28 -1.50
N MET A 143 27.93 37.95 -1.41
CA MET A 143 27.88 37.23 -0.14
C MET A 143 29.23 37.31 0.57
N ASP A 144 29.20 37.89 1.77
CA ASP A 144 30.25 37.79 2.77
C ASP A 144 30.06 36.53 3.62
N PHE A 145 31.17 35.97 4.11
CA PHE A 145 31.16 34.75 4.91
C PHE A 145 31.94 34.91 6.19
N GLU A 146 31.36 34.43 7.29
CA GLU A 146 32.02 34.41 8.60
C GLU A 146 31.92 33.04 9.25
N LEU A 147 33.05 32.64 9.83
CA LEU A 147 33.15 31.54 10.77
C LEU A 147 33.45 32.11 12.15
N TYR A 148 32.60 31.82 13.13
CA TYR A 148 32.81 32.32 14.48
C TYR A 148 32.34 31.34 15.54
N ASN A 149 32.98 31.41 16.71
CA ASN A 149 32.50 30.76 17.92
C ASN A 149 31.61 31.75 18.67
N GLY A 150 30.33 31.42 18.82
CA GLY A 150 29.33 32.27 19.47
C GLY A 150 29.20 32.01 20.96
N ALA A 151 28.30 32.75 21.61
CA ALA A 151 27.95 32.51 23.01
C ALA A 151 27.51 31.04 23.20
N GLY A 152 28.02 30.39 24.25
CA GLY A 152 27.73 28.97 24.53
C GLY A 152 28.68 27.96 23.89
N GLY A 153 29.65 28.39 23.08
CA GLY A 153 30.65 27.49 22.48
C GLY A 153 30.24 26.88 21.13
N ASN A 154 29.15 27.37 20.54
CA ASN A 154 28.64 26.93 19.25
C ASN A 154 29.49 27.50 18.11
N LEU A 155 29.76 26.68 17.09
CA LEU A 155 30.41 27.11 15.85
C LEU A 155 29.35 27.48 14.81
N PHE A 156 29.39 28.71 14.31
CA PHE A 156 28.42 29.21 13.34
C PHE A 156 29.07 29.48 11.99
N PHE A 157 28.36 29.10 10.93
CA PHE A 157 28.63 29.46 9.55
C PHE A 157 27.53 30.43 9.11
N ARG A 158 27.90 31.68 8.84
CA ARG A 158 26.94 32.73 8.51
C ARG A 158 27.38 33.56 7.31
N GLY A 159 26.41 34.22 6.70
CA GLY A 159 26.68 35.12 5.59
C GLY A 159 25.50 36.03 5.26
N GLY A 160 25.72 36.89 4.29
CA GLY A 160 24.73 37.84 3.80
C GLY A 160 25.33 38.73 2.73
N ALA A 161 24.49 39.22 1.82
CA ALA A 161 24.90 40.18 0.81
C ALA A 161 25.22 41.52 1.48
N ASP A 162 26.46 42.00 1.33
CA ASP A 162 26.97 43.24 1.94
C ASP A 162 26.74 43.35 3.46
N GLY A 163 26.64 42.20 4.14
CA GLY A 163 26.31 42.12 5.55
C GLY A 163 27.54 42.27 6.45
N PHE A 164 27.41 43.02 7.54
CA PHE A 164 28.40 43.04 8.61
C PHE A 164 27.74 42.83 9.97
N GLY A 165 28.42 42.11 10.85
CA GLY A 165 27.98 41.87 12.23
C GLY A 165 26.54 41.34 12.30
N PRO A 166 25.58 42.08 12.91
CA PRO A 166 24.21 41.63 13.10
C PRO A 166 23.38 41.55 11.80
N GLY A 167 23.88 42.03 10.66
CA GLY A 167 23.21 41.93 9.36
C GLY A 167 23.41 40.59 8.63
N LEU A 168 24.15 39.66 9.22
CA LEU A 168 24.43 38.33 8.67
C LEU A 168 23.49 37.28 9.25
N SER A 169 23.04 36.35 8.41
CA SER A 169 22.20 35.23 8.82
C SER A 169 23.02 33.96 9.02
N ASN A 170 22.75 33.23 10.09
CA ASN A 170 23.33 31.91 10.29
C ASN A 170 22.70 30.92 9.29
N PHE A 171 23.53 30.20 8.56
CA PHE A 171 23.08 29.15 7.63
C PHE A 171 23.21 27.77 8.25
N MET A 172 24.26 27.58 9.05
CA MET A 172 24.54 26.34 9.74
C MET A 172 25.16 26.62 11.11
N VAL A 173 24.79 25.80 12.08
CA VAL A 173 25.39 25.77 13.41
C VAL A 173 25.88 24.36 13.74
N ILE A 174 27.02 24.27 14.41
CA ILE A 174 27.41 23.08 15.17
C ILE A 174 27.39 23.50 16.63
N THR A 175 26.44 22.96 17.40
CA THR A 175 26.29 23.30 18.81
C THR A 175 27.44 22.72 19.64
N SER A 176 27.66 23.26 20.84
CA SER A 176 28.61 22.70 21.80
C SER A 176 28.28 21.27 22.24
N ALA A 177 27.05 20.81 22.01
CA ALA A 177 26.61 19.44 22.24
C ALA A 177 26.89 18.50 21.06
N GLY A 178 27.37 19.01 19.92
CA GLY A 178 27.68 18.23 18.71
C GLY A 178 26.57 18.18 17.66
N ARG A 179 25.37 18.72 17.95
CA ARG A 179 24.25 18.75 17.01
C ARG A 179 24.47 19.75 15.88
N VAL A 180 24.04 19.39 14.68
CA VAL A 180 24.15 20.20 13.46
C VAL A 180 22.77 20.76 13.07
N GLY A 181 22.65 22.08 13.03
CA GLY A 181 21.48 22.76 12.48
C GLY A 181 21.80 23.35 11.11
N ILE A 182 20.93 23.16 10.12
CA ILE A 182 20.97 23.86 8.83
C ILE A 182 19.66 24.61 8.67
N GLY A 183 19.72 25.95 8.58
CA GLY A 183 18.53 26.81 8.60
C GLY A 183 17.87 26.98 9.97
N THR A 184 18.45 26.43 11.04
CA THR A 184 18.07 26.65 12.45
C THR A 184 19.32 26.81 13.31
N ASP A 185 19.23 27.66 14.33
CA ASP A 185 20.28 27.85 15.35
C ASP A 185 20.07 26.96 16.59
N ALA A 186 18.91 26.32 16.70
CA ALA A 186 18.50 25.48 17.83
C ALA A 186 18.09 24.08 17.32
N PRO A 187 19.05 23.20 16.97
CA PRO A 187 18.73 21.86 16.51
C PRO A 187 18.27 20.93 17.65
N ASP A 188 17.05 20.40 17.53
CA ASP A 188 16.50 19.38 18.45
C ASP A 188 17.08 17.97 18.23
N TYR A 189 17.59 17.72 17.02
CA TYR A 189 18.17 16.45 16.59
C TYR A 189 19.66 16.58 16.28
N GLU A 190 20.35 15.44 16.18
CA GLU A 190 21.78 15.41 15.80
C GLU A 190 22.04 16.10 14.46
N LEU A 191 21.09 16.01 13.52
CA LEU A 191 21.02 16.82 12.30
C LEU A 191 19.59 17.34 12.14
N HIS A 192 19.39 18.66 12.25
CA HIS A 192 18.11 19.32 12.02
C HIS A 192 18.23 20.25 10.81
N THR A 193 17.53 19.94 9.72
CA THR A 193 17.46 20.78 8.52
C THR A 193 16.08 21.44 8.41
N VAL A 194 16.03 22.77 8.40
CA VAL A 194 14.80 23.52 8.11
C VAL A 194 14.70 23.69 6.60
N GLY A 195 13.82 22.92 5.97
CA GLY A 195 13.60 22.91 4.52
C GLY A 195 13.75 21.52 3.91
N ASN A 196 13.85 21.46 2.57
CA ASN A 196 13.93 20.18 1.86
C ASN A 196 15.35 19.61 1.89
N THR A 197 15.46 18.30 2.15
CA THR A 197 16.72 17.55 2.05
C THR A 197 16.68 16.66 0.80
N HIS A 198 17.77 16.62 0.02
CA HIS A 198 17.91 15.74 -1.13
C HIS A 198 19.20 14.92 -1.01
N THR A 199 19.07 13.60 -0.88
CA THR A 199 20.20 12.64 -0.81
C THR A 199 20.32 11.90 -2.13
N SER A 200 21.37 12.20 -2.91
CA SER A 200 21.57 11.64 -4.26
C SER A 200 22.17 10.23 -4.31
N GLY A 201 22.26 9.55 -3.16
CA GLY A 201 22.80 8.20 -3.03
C GLY A 201 21.99 7.40 -2.01
N ASP A 202 22.46 6.20 -1.68
CA ASP A 202 21.76 5.33 -0.74
C ASP A 202 21.64 5.96 0.66
N PHE A 203 20.42 5.98 1.20
CA PHE A 203 20.15 6.35 2.59
C PHE A 203 20.17 5.11 3.48
N TYR A 204 21.25 4.92 4.25
CA TYR A 204 21.36 3.83 5.22
C TYR A 204 20.86 4.31 6.59
N GLY A 205 19.54 4.23 6.82
CA GLY A 205 18.91 4.67 8.06
C GLY A 205 17.40 4.41 8.10
N ARG A 206 16.76 4.69 9.24
CA ARG A 206 15.30 4.73 9.34
C ARG A 206 14.83 6.11 8.88
N LEU A 207 13.78 6.16 8.07
CA LEU A 207 13.08 7.40 7.73
C LEU A 207 11.92 7.55 8.71
N HIS A 208 12.00 8.51 9.63
CA HIS A 208 10.83 8.96 10.38
C HIS A 208 10.19 10.10 9.58
N ILE A 209 8.90 9.95 9.26
CA ILE A 209 8.08 11.02 8.69
C ILE A 209 7.10 11.38 9.81
N ASP A 210 7.25 12.57 10.38
CA ASP A 210 6.38 13.07 11.45
C ASP A 210 5.24 13.90 10.84
N ASP A 211 4.02 13.76 11.36
CA ASP A 211 2.88 14.61 10.99
C ASP A 211 2.91 15.91 11.78
N HIS A 212 3.35 16.98 11.13
CA HIS A 212 3.33 18.32 11.70
C HIS A 212 1.90 18.89 11.75
N SER A 213 1.13 18.50 12.76
CA SER A 213 -0.20 19.09 13.00
C SER A 213 -0.26 20.06 14.19
N ALA A 214 0.75 20.12 15.09
CA ALA A 214 0.65 20.97 16.29
C ALA A 214 1.85 21.88 16.66
N GLY A 215 3.03 21.76 16.04
CA GLY A 215 4.14 22.71 16.24
C GLY A 215 5.45 22.08 16.78
N PRO A 216 6.55 22.85 16.81
CA PRO A 216 7.93 22.35 16.96
C PRO A 216 8.40 22.00 18.38
N GLU A 217 7.50 21.85 19.37
CA GLU A 217 7.88 21.72 20.79
C GLU A 217 7.38 20.42 21.47
N ASP A 218 6.71 19.51 20.75
CA ASP A 218 6.28 18.22 21.31
C ASP A 218 7.39 17.16 21.19
N GLY A 219 7.56 16.35 22.24
CA GLY A 219 8.58 15.30 22.34
C GLY A 219 8.23 14.03 21.55
N PRO A 220 9.24 13.17 21.26
CA PRO A 220 9.05 11.92 20.52
C PRO A 220 8.53 10.81 21.43
N ASP A 221 7.22 10.73 21.66
CA ASP A 221 6.66 9.83 22.68
C ASP A 221 5.74 8.73 22.14
N THR A 222 5.30 8.74 20.87
CA THR A 222 4.31 7.76 20.38
C THR A 222 4.47 7.43 18.90
N TYR A 223 4.36 6.14 18.56
CA TYR A 223 4.41 5.52 17.22
C TYR A 223 3.25 5.93 16.28
N ILE A 224 2.74 7.14 16.43
CA ILE A 224 1.62 7.69 15.68
C ILE A 224 2.20 8.39 14.43
N ASP A 225 1.71 8.01 13.26
CA ASP A 225 1.96 8.64 11.96
C ASP A 225 3.29 8.34 11.26
N GLU A 226 3.91 7.18 11.53
CA GLU A 226 5.19 6.79 10.92
C GLU A 226 5.06 5.77 9.78
N ALA A 227 5.96 5.87 8.78
CA ALA A 227 6.14 4.89 7.71
C ALA A 227 7.51 4.22 7.79
N TYR A 228 7.53 2.91 8.05
CA TYR A 228 8.77 2.14 8.13
C TYR A 228 8.97 1.28 6.89
N PHE A 229 10.19 1.31 6.34
CA PHE A 229 10.67 0.40 5.31
C PHE A 229 11.80 -0.45 5.90
N GLU A 230 11.54 -1.73 6.15
CA GLU A 230 12.49 -2.61 6.82
C GLU A 230 12.64 -3.95 6.10
N LEU A 231 13.79 -4.60 6.25
CA LEU A 231 13.96 -6.01 5.94
C LEU A 231 13.82 -6.79 7.25
N LYS A 232 12.87 -7.73 7.32
CA LYS A 232 12.62 -8.52 8.53
C LYS A 232 12.61 -10.00 8.24
N GLN A 233 12.99 -10.78 9.25
CA GLN A 233 12.80 -12.22 9.23
C GLN A 233 11.34 -12.55 9.42
N ARG A 234 10.83 -13.46 8.59
CA ARG A 234 9.44 -13.90 8.62
C ARG A 234 9.01 -14.44 9.98
N ALA A 235 9.88 -15.27 10.58
CA ALA A 235 9.65 -15.85 11.91
C ALA A 235 9.56 -14.81 13.04
N THR A 236 10.18 -13.63 12.88
CA THR A 236 10.09 -12.55 13.87
C THR A 236 8.72 -11.88 13.89
N LEU A 237 7.99 -11.93 12.76
CA LEU A 237 6.68 -11.30 12.60
C LEU A 237 5.52 -12.29 12.73
N ASN A 238 5.80 -13.57 13.02
CA ASN A 238 4.83 -14.67 13.03
C ASN A 238 4.05 -14.83 11.72
N VAL A 239 4.65 -14.49 10.58
CA VAL A 239 4.07 -14.79 9.27
C VAL A 239 4.28 -16.30 9.01
N THR A 240 3.24 -17.10 9.20
CA THR A 240 3.33 -18.57 9.12
C THR A 240 3.39 -19.09 7.69
N ASP A 241 2.73 -18.41 6.76
CA ASP A 241 2.69 -18.76 5.35
C ASP A 241 3.71 -17.94 4.57
N GLY A 242 4.58 -18.61 3.79
CA GLY A 242 5.64 -17.92 3.06
C GLY A 242 6.70 -18.84 2.48
N ILE A 243 7.33 -18.44 1.36
CA ILE A 243 8.63 -18.99 0.90
C ILE A 243 9.71 -17.92 1.13
N GLY A 244 10.87 -18.32 1.66
CA GLY A 244 11.98 -17.43 2.02
C GLY A 244 11.93 -16.89 3.46
N ASP A 245 13.11 -16.76 4.09
CA ASP A 245 13.23 -16.35 5.50
C ASP A 245 13.15 -14.84 5.72
N LEU A 246 13.40 -14.04 4.69
CA LEU A 246 13.44 -12.57 4.73
C LEU A 246 12.39 -11.98 3.78
N GLY A 247 11.78 -10.86 4.20
CA GLY A 247 10.87 -10.10 3.35
C GLY A 247 10.92 -8.61 3.67
N GLY A 248 10.48 -7.82 2.70
CA GLY A 248 10.30 -6.38 2.87
C GLY A 248 9.06 -6.11 3.73
N LEU A 249 9.21 -5.28 4.74
CA LEU A 249 8.13 -4.80 5.60
C LEU A 249 7.89 -3.33 5.31
N LEU A 250 6.66 -3.01 4.92
CA LEU A 250 6.12 -1.66 4.94
C LEU A 250 5.13 -1.57 6.10
N THR A 251 5.44 -0.74 7.10
CA THR A 251 4.49 -0.39 8.15
C THR A 251 3.98 1.02 7.88
N LEU A 252 2.67 1.18 7.92
CA LEU A 252 1.97 2.46 7.85
C LEU A 252 1.15 2.57 9.15
N GLY A 253 1.55 3.44 10.07
CA GLY A 253 0.81 3.64 11.32
C GLY A 253 0.03 4.94 11.34
N PRO A 254 -1.04 5.13 10.54
CA PRO A 254 -1.85 6.35 10.62
C PRO A 254 -2.58 6.36 11.98
N GLY A 255 -2.19 7.25 12.89
CA GLY A 255 -2.75 7.26 14.22
C GLY A 255 -4.22 7.70 14.29
N LEU A 256 -4.70 7.84 15.54
CA LEU A 256 -6.06 8.29 15.90
C LEU A 256 -7.17 7.25 15.66
N THR A 257 -8.05 7.47 14.68
CA THR A 257 -9.22 6.61 14.42
C THR A 257 -9.00 5.60 13.29
N SER A 258 -7.81 5.59 12.70
CA SER A 258 -7.42 4.70 11.61
C SER A 258 -6.68 3.48 12.17
N HIS A 259 -6.67 2.37 11.42
CA HIS A 259 -5.88 1.19 11.80
C HIS A 259 -4.44 1.36 11.31
N ASP A 260 -3.50 0.86 12.11
CA ASP A 260 -2.15 0.60 11.65
C ASP A 260 -2.18 -0.56 10.66
N HIS A 261 -1.38 -0.46 9.61
CA HIS A 261 -1.31 -1.45 8.56
C HIS A 261 0.12 -1.91 8.32
N GLN A 262 0.26 -3.20 8.06
CA GLN A 262 1.51 -3.75 7.57
C GLN A 262 1.30 -4.50 6.27
N LEU A 263 2.27 -4.34 5.38
CA LEU A 263 2.44 -5.15 4.19
C LEU A 263 3.79 -5.86 4.27
N PHE A 264 3.76 -7.18 4.16
CA PHE A 264 4.95 -8.01 4.11
C PHE A 264 5.06 -8.66 2.73
N PHE A 265 6.14 -8.34 2.03
CA PHE A 265 6.44 -8.84 0.69
C PHE A 265 7.36 -10.05 0.81
N ALA A 266 6.82 -11.25 0.56
CA ALA A 266 7.56 -12.50 0.54
C ALA A 266 7.66 -13.05 -0.89
N GLU A 267 8.48 -14.09 -1.11
CA GLU A 267 8.68 -14.67 -2.45
C GLU A 267 7.39 -15.22 -3.07
N ASN A 268 6.44 -15.65 -2.25
CA ASN A 268 5.18 -16.27 -2.67
C ASN A 268 3.95 -15.38 -2.46
N GLY A 269 4.11 -14.07 -2.22
CA GLY A 269 2.97 -13.15 -2.17
C GLY A 269 3.15 -11.95 -1.24
N ILE A 270 2.06 -11.19 -1.11
CA ILE A 270 1.96 -10.02 -0.24
C ILE A 270 0.99 -10.35 0.88
N PHE A 271 1.43 -10.15 2.11
CA PHE A 271 0.64 -10.40 3.31
C PHE A 271 0.27 -9.07 3.95
N HIS A 272 -0.98 -8.95 4.39
CA HIS A 272 -1.53 -7.79 5.07
C HIS A 272 -1.95 -8.16 6.48
N ARG A 273 -1.82 -7.20 7.40
CA ARG A 273 -2.48 -7.25 8.71
C ARG A 273 -2.81 -5.84 9.18
N HIS A 274 -3.70 -5.72 10.15
CA HIS A 274 -4.16 -4.43 10.65
C HIS A 274 -4.42 -4.43 12.15
N ASP A 275 -3.98 -3.39 12.86
CA ASP A 275 -4.23 -3.26 14.30
C ASP A 275 -4.97 -1.94 14.60
N PRO A 276 -5.95 -1.89 15.51
CA PRO A 276 -6.62 -0.65 15.93
C PRO A 276 -5.72 0.43 16.59
N GLY A 277 -4.39 0.28 16.58
CA GLY A 277 -3.45 1.39 16.70
C GLY A 277 -3.22 1.93 18.12
N ASN A 278 -3.52 1.13 19.15
CA ASN A 278 -3.41 1.57 20.54
C ASN A 278 -2.61 0.64 21.46
N ASP A 279 -2.10 -0.49 20.94
CA ASP A 279 -1.30 -1.46 21.70
C ASP A 279 0.06 -1.71 21.02
N ALA A 280 1.11 -1.93 21.83
CA ALA A 280 2.48 -2.20 21.35
C ALA A 280 2.65 -3.60 20.69
N ALA A 281 1.57 -4.32 20.45
CA ALA A 281 1.57 -5.69 19.96
C ALA A 281 0.49 -5.87 18.89
N TRP A 282 0.92 -6.16 17.66
CA TRP A 282 0.05 -6.49 16.53
C TRP A 282 -0.80 -7.73 16.85
N SER A 283 -2.09 -7.52 17.07
CA SER A 283 -3.04 -8.53 17.55
C SER A 283 -3.76 -9.28 16.43
N SER A 284 -3.81 -8.73 15.22
CA SER A 284 -4.42 -9.37 14.05
C SER A 284 -3.52 -10.42 13.42
N ASP A 285 -4.13 -11.51 12.96
CA ASP A 285 -3.48 -12.51 12.11
C ASP A 285 -3.06 -11.92 10.74
N TRP A 286 -2.11 -12.57 10.09
CA TRP A 286 -1.68 -12.21 8.74
C TRP A 286 -2.61 -12.83 7.69
N GLU A 287 -3.05 -12.02 6.74
CA GLU A 287 -3.89 -12.42 5.63
C GLU A 287 -3.13 -12.26 4.31
N LYS A 288 -3.09 -13.30 3.48
CA LYS A 288 -2.47 -13.21 2.15
C LYS A 288 -3.39 -12.50 1.18
N LEU A 289 -2.90 -11.47 0.49
CA LEU A 289 -3.58 -10.87 -0.66
C LEU A 289 -3.51 -11.84 -1.85
N LEU A 290 -4.67 -12.32 -2.31
CA LEU A 290 -4.77 -13.30 -3.39
C LEU A 290 -4.29 -12.72 -4.73
N THR A 291 -3.34 -13.40 -5.37
CA THR A 291 -2.92 -13.13 -6.74
C THR A 291 -3.63 -14.07 -7.73
N PRO A 292 -3.65 -13.77 -9.04
CA PRO A 292 -4.16 -14.71 -10.03
C PRO A 292 -3.46 -16.08 -10.01
N GLN A 293 -2.18 -16.13 -9.62
CA GLN A 293 -1.45 -17.39 -9.44
C GLN A 293 -1.96 -18.18 -8.23
N ASP A 294 -2.33 -17.49 -7.15
CA ASP A 294 -2.95 -18.13 -5.98
C ASP A 294 -4.32 -18.71 -6.33
N LEU A 295 -5.00 -18.13 -7.32
CA LEU A 295 -6.25 -18.62 -7.84
C LEU A 295 -6.11 -19.69 -8.94
N ALA A 296 -4.92 -19.82 -9.55
CA ALA A 296 -4.71 -20.69 -10.71
C ALA A 296 -4.88 -22.19 -10.39
N ASP A 297 -4.62 -22.58 -9.14
CA ASP A 297 -4.86 -23.92 -8.62
C ASP A 297 -6.10 -23.99 -7.69
N MET A 298 -6.86 -22.90 -7.59
CA MET A 298 -8.09 -22.82 -6.78
C MET A 298 -9.33 -22.86 -7.67
N GLY A 299 -10.05 -23.98 -7.59
CA GLY A 299 -11.27 -24.24 -8.34
C GLY A 299 -11.05 -25.19 -9.52
N THR A 300 -12.12 -25.85 -9.93
CA THR A 300 -12.12 -26.74 -11.10
C THR A 300 -12.62 -25.98 -12.32
N GLU A 301 -12.00 -26.22 -13.49
CA GLU A 301 -12.42 -25.61 -14.76
C GLU A 301 -13.93 -25.77 -14.97
N ASN A 302 -14.59 -24.71 -15.44
CA ASN A 302 -16.04 -24.61 -15.73
C ASN A 302 -16.97 -24.76 -14.52
N PHE A 303 -16.48 -24.97 -13.30
CA PHE A 303 -17.32 -24.90 -12.11
C PHE A 303 -17.41 -23.46 -11.59
N LEU A 304 -18.63 -23.03 -11.27
CA LEU A 304 -18.80 -21.76 -10.59
C LEU A 304 -18.28 -21.86 -9.15
N ALA A 305 -17.39 -20.95 -8.75
CA ALA A 305 -16.90 -20.90 -7.38
C ALA A 305 -18.02 -20.56 -6.38
N LYS A 306 -17.98 -21.18 -5.20
CA LYS A 306 -18.88 -20.89 -4.07
C LYS A 306 -18.15 -20.94 -2.75
N PHE A 307 -18.70 -20.26 -1.74
CA PHE A 307 -18.27 -20.45 -0.37
C PHE A 307 -18.71 -21.83 0.17
N THR A 308 -17.78 -22.49 0.84
CA THR A 308 -17.94 -23.75 1.57
C THR A 308 -17.57 -23.49 3.04
N ALA A 309 -17.68 -24.51 3.91
CA ALA A 309 -17.26 -24.38 5.30
C ALA A 309 -15.75 -24.09 5.45
N ASP A 310 -14.96 -24.46 4.43
CA ASP A 310 -13.50 -24.43 4.46
C ASP A 310 -12.89 -23.42 3.47
N GLY A 311 -13.71 -22.52 2.89
CA GLY A 311 -13.24 -21.46 1.98
C GLY A 311 -13.98 -21.42 0.64
N LEU A 312 -13.28 -21.13 -0.46
CA LEU A 312 -13.83 -21.23 -1.81
C LEU A 312 -13.71 -22.67 -2.32
N GLY A 313 -14.77 -23.19 -2.93
CA GLY A 313 -14.78 -24.50 -3.60
C GLY A 313 -15.80 -24.54 -4.73
N ASP A 314 -15.99 -25.71 -5.33
CA ASP A 314 -16.84 -25.87 -6.52
C ASP A 314 -18.34 -25.91 -6.18
N SER A 315 -19.14 -25.26 -7.02
CA SER A 315 -20.59 -25.40 -7.00
C SER A 315 -21.05 -26.72 -7.63
N GLN A 316 -22.35 -26.99 -7.55
CA GLN A 316 -23.00 -28.02 -8.37
C GLN A 316 -23.33 -27.53 -9.79
N LEU A 317 -23.12 -26.24 -10.05
CA LEU A 317 -23.32 -25.60 -11.33
C LEU A 317 -22.01 -25.67 -12.14
N PHE A 318 -22.09 -26.36 -13.28
CA PHE A 318 -21.07 -26.42 -14.31
C PHE A 318 -21.53 -25.57 -15.51
N ASP A 319 -20.64 -24.78 -16.08
CA ASP A 319 -20.89 -23.92 -17.25
C ASP A 319 -19.61 -23.85 -18.09
N ASP A 320 -19.63 -24.45 -19.28
CA ASP A 320 -18.52 -24.45 -20.24
C ASP A 320 -18.65 -23.35 -21.31
N GLY A 321 -19.60 -22.43 -21.14
CA GLY A 321 -19.93 -21.37 -22.08
C GLY A 321 -20.83 -21.82 -23.24
N THR A 322 -21.14 -23.11 -23.36
CA THR A 322 -22.09 -23.65 -24.35
C THR A 322 -23.29 -24.32 -23.67
N THR A 323 -23.05 -25.09 -22.62
CA THR A 323 -24.06 -25.86 -21.89
C THR A 323 -23.90 -25.69 -20.39
N VAL A 324 -25.03 -25.74 -19.68
CA VAL A 324 -25.08 -25.66 -18.22
C VAL A 324 -25.46 -27.01 -17.63
N GLY A 325 -24.63 -27.52 -16.73
CA GLY A 325 -24.88 -28.73 -15.96
C GLY A 325 -25.26 -28.43 -14.51
N ILE A 326 -26.30 -29.06 -13.98
CA ILE A 326 -26.59 -29.10 -12.54
C ILE A 326 -26.39 -30.53 -12.04
N LYS A 327 -25.43 -30.71 -11.12
CA LYS A 327 -24.99 -32.03 -10.60
C LYS A 327 -24.41 -32.96 -11.67
N THR A 328 -23.90 -32.39 -12.76
CA THR A 328 -23.14 -33.09 -13.80
C THR A 328 -22.04 -32.16 -14.30
N SER A 329 -20.86 -32.71 -14.58
CA SER A 329 -19.73 -32.00 -15.21
C SER A 329 -19.60 -32.32 -16.70
N THR A 330 -20.54 -33.11 -17.22
CA THR A 330 -20.63 -33.51 -18.63
C THR A 330 -22.09 -33.41 -19.06
N PRO A 331 -22.66 -32.19 -19.10
CA PRO A 331 -24.03 -31.99 -19.57
C PRO A 331 -24.21 -32.55 -20.99
N ASP A 332 -25.38 -33.13 -21.28
CA ASP A 332 -25.70 -33.58 -22.64
C ASP A 332 -25.79 -32.38 -23.59
N THR A 333 -24.94 -32.38 -24.62
CA THR A 333 -24.81 -31.31 -25.61
C THR A 333 -26.05 -31.05 -26.47
N ASN A 334 -27.06 -31.93 -26.40
CA ASN A 334 -28.34 -31.70 -27.06
C ASN A 334 -29.23 -30.69 -26.30
N TYR A 335 -28.85 -30.30 -25.08
CA TYR A 335 -29.61 -29.38 -24.24
C TYR A 335 -28.71 -28.26 -23.72
N ASP A 336 -29.22 -27.02 -23.71
CA ASP A 336 -28.51 -25.88 -23.11
C ASP A 336 -28.44 -25.99 -21.57
N LEU A 337 -29.39 -26.71 -20.95
CA LEU A 337 -29.44 -26.96 -19.51
C LEU A 337 -29.75 -28.44 -19.25
N ASP A 338 -28.82 -29.14 -18.63
CA ASP A 338 -28.96 -30.53 -18.18
C ASP A 338 -28.95 -30.61 -16.65
N ILE A 339 -30.03 -31.16 -16.08
CA ILE A 339 -30.20 -31.29 -14.62
C ILE A 339 -30.21 -32.77 -14.26
N ASN A 340 -29.12 -33.26 -13.69
CA ASN A 340 -29.03 -34.62 -13.16
C ASN A 340 -29.67 -34.69 -11.76
N GLY A 341 -31.00 -34.58 -11.72
CA GLY A 341 -31.79 -34.67 -10.49
C GLY A 341 -33.20 -34.09 -10.60
N ASN A 342 -33.84 -33.91 -9.44
CA ASN A 342 -35.21 -33.41 -9.36
C ASN A 342 -35.28 -31.88 -9.52
N THR A 343 -36.24 -31.41 -10.31
CA THR A 343 -36.53 -29.98 -10.51
C THR A 343 -37.93 -29.64 -9.98
N LYS A 344 -38.04 -28.57 -9.20
CA LYS A 344 -39.32 -28.03 -8.71
C LYS A 344 -39.52 -26.60 -9.18
N ALA A 345 -40.55 -26.36 -9.99
CA ALA A 345 -41.01 -25.01 -10.32
C ALA A 345 -42.07 -24.56 -9.30
N GLY A 346 -41.78 -23.51 -8.53
CA GLY A 346 -42.74 -22.91 -7.60
C GLY A 346 -43.75 -21.96 -8.25
N GLY A 347 -43.48 -21.56 -9.50
CA GLY A 347 -44.36 -20.74 -10.33
C GLY A 347 -44.78 -21.49 -11.60
N ASN A 348 -45.16 -20.74 -12.63
CA ASN A 348 -45.54 -21.32 -13.92
C ASN A 348 -44.30 -21.79 -14.68
N LEU A 349 -44.42 -22.95 -15.34
CA LEU A 349 -43.48 -23.40 -16.37
C LEU A 349 -44.12 -23.12 -17.73
N ASP A 350 -43.50 -22.24 -18.52
CA ASP A 350 -43.92 -21.94 -19.89
C ASP A 350 -43.02 -22.70 -20.87
N VAL A 351 -43.64 -23.55 -21.71
CA VAL A 351 -42.95 -24.34 -22.74
C VAL A 351 -43.51 -23.92 -24.08
N THR A 352 -42.78 -23.03 -24.77
CA THR A 352 -43.17 -22.51 -26.08
C THR A 352 -42.88 -23.48 -27.22
N GLY A 353 -41.98 -24.44 -26.97
CA GLY A 353 -41.66 -25.55 -27.87
C GLY A 353 -42.43 -26.83 -27.52
N GLN A 354 -41.78 -27.98 -27.68
CA GLN A 354 -42.34 -29.28 -27.35
C GLN A 354 -41.90 -29.71 -25.94
N GLY A 355 -42.83 -30.22 -25.14
CA GLY A 355 -42.51 -30.92 -23.90
C GLY A 355 -42.34 -32.42 -24.16
N HIS A 356 -41.16 -32.97 -23.89
CA HIS A 356 -40.91 -34.41 -23.93
C HIS A 356 -40.86 -34.97 -22.50
N PHE A 357 -41.69 -35.97 -22.22
CA PHE A 357 -41.74 -36.67 -20.94
C PHE A 357 -41.57 -38.17 -21.21
N ASP A 358 -40.42 -38.73 -20.84
CA ASP A 358 -40.14 -40.17 -20.98
C ASP A 358 -40.84 -40.99 -19.87
N GLY A 359 -41.01 -40.37 -18.70
CA GLY A 359 -41.69 -40.96 -17.54
C GLY A 359 -43.19 -40.62 -17.44
N LYS A 360 -43.80 -41.06 -16.33
CA LYS A 360 -45.20 -40.77 -16.00
C LYS A 360 -45.40 -39.30 -15.64
N VAL A 361 -46.46 -38.69 -16.16
CA VAL A 361 -46.89 -37.33 -15.84
C VAL A 361 -48.02 -37.40 -14.81
N THR A 362 -47.87 -36.65 -13.70
CA THR A 362 -48.88 -36.55 -12.65
C THR A 362 -49.33 -35.10 -12.50
N ILE A 363 -50.64 -34.90 -12.33
CA ILE A 363 -51.26 -33.59 -12.15
C ILE A 363 -52.13 -33.66 -10.88
N GLY A 364 -51.77 -32.90 -9.85
CA GLY A 364 -52.50 -32.85 -8.58
C GLY A 364 -52.40 -34.10 -7.70
N THR A 365 -51.53 -35.05 -8.04
CA THR A 365 -51.37 -36.33 -7.33
C THR A 365 -49.92 -36.81 -7.36
N THR A 366 -49.59 -37.74 -6.47
CA THR A 366 -48.33 -38.52 -6.51
C THR A 366 -48.59 -39.99 -6.82
N PHE A 367 -49.84 -40.37 -7.09
CA PHE A 367 -50.22 -41.75 -7.40
C PHE A 367 -49.72 -42.14 -8.79
N THR A 368 -48.98 -43.25 -8.87
CA THR A 368 -48.38 -43.75 -10.12
C THR A 368 -48.41 -45.27 -10.23
N ASP A 369 -49.24 -45.97 -9.45
CA ASP A 369 -49.18 -47.43 -9.27
C ASP A 369 -49.80 -48.25 -10.42
N GLY A 370 -50.15 -47.63 -11.56
CA GLY A 370 -50.65 -48.32 -12.76
C GLY A 370 -49.76 -48.16 -14.00
N ASP A 371 -50.24 -48.62 -15.15
CA ASP A 371 -49.48 -48.60 -16.42
C ASP A 371 -49.80 -47.40 -17.33
N HIS A 372 -50.49 -46.39 -16.80
CA HIS A 372 -50.80 -45.17 -17.55
C HIS A 372 -49.61 -44.19 -17.55
N SER A 373 -49.48 -43.43 -18.64
CA SER A 373 -48.49 -42.36 -18.74
C SER A 373 -48.96 -41.02 -18.16
N LEU A 374 -50.27 -40.82 -17.95
CA LEU A 374 -50.85 -39.57 -17.43
C LEU A 374 -51.87 -39.85 -16.31
N TYR A 375 -51.65 -39.26 -15.13
CA TYR A 375 -52.56 -39.30 -13.98
C TYR A 375 -53.01 -37.90 -13.61
N VAL A 376 -54.33 -37.69 -13.53
CA VAL A 376 -54.92 -36.39 -13.16
C VAL A 376 -55.84 -36.58 -11.97
N ALA A 377 -55.48 -36.02 -10.81
CA ALA A 377 -56.40 -35.89 -9.69
C ALA A 377 -57.24 -34.63 -9.86
N GLY A 378 -58.44 -34.82 -10.40
CA GLY A 378 -59.39 -33.75 -10.70
C GLY A 378 -59.98 -33.88 -12.10
N SER A 379 -60.55 -32.80 -12.61
CA SER A 379 -61.10 -32.75 -13.96
C SER A 379 -60.08 -32.22 -14.97
N ALA A 380 -60.06 -32.81 -16.17
CA ALA A 380 -59.44 -32.23 -17.34
C ALA A 380 -60.51 -31.61 -18.26
N ILE A 381 -60.18 -30.52 -18.94
CA ILE A 381 -60.99 -29.95 -20.02
C ILE A 381 -60.17 -29.96 -21.31
N ALA A 382 -60.79 -30.37 -22.40
CA ALA A 382 -60.21 -30.36 -23.74
C ALA A 382 -61.32 -30.00 -24.74
N GLU A 383 -60.96 -29.30 -25.82
CA GLU A 383 -61.88 -29.08 -26.93
C GLU A 383 -62.08 -30.37 -27.74
N GLU A 384 -61.02 -31.16 -27.90
CA GLU A 384 -61.03 -32.44 -28.60
C GLU A 384 -60.05 -33.42 -27.95
N LEU A 385 -60.44 -34.70 -27.93
CA LEU A 385 -59.58 -35.80 -27.55
C LEU A 385 -59.64 -36.87 -28.64
N PHE A 386 -58.51 -37.07 -29.33
CA PHE A 386 -58.41 -38.06 -30.39
C PHE A 386 -57.93 -39.41 -29.83
N ILE A 387 -58.84 -40.39 -29.76
CA ILE A 387 -58.53 -41.75 -29.28
C ILE A 387 -58.32 -42.67 -30.48
N LYS A 388 -57.08 -43.11 -30.68
CA LYS A 388 -56.73 -44.08 -31.71
C LYS A 388 -56.50 -45.46 -31.09
N LEU A 389 -57.57 -46.24 -31.01
CA LEU A 389 -57.45 -47.65 -30.64
C LEU A 389 -56.74 -48.45 -31.73
N GLU A 390 -55.97 -49.46 -31.33
CA GLU A 390 -55.41 -50.45 -32.26
C GLU A 390 -56.45 -51.51 -32.67
N SER A 391 -57.46 -51.73 -31.84
CA SER A 391 -58.55 -52.67 -32.08
C SER A 391 -59.40 -52.27 -33.28
N ALA A 392 -59.97 -53.27 -33.96
CA ALA A 392 -60.90 -53.05 -35.07
C ALA A 392 -62.21 -52.43 -34.58
N TRP A 393 -62.71 -51.44 -35.32
CA TRP A 393 -64.05 -50.88 -35.11
C TRP A 393 -65.12 -51.86 -35.56
N PRO A 394 -66.34 -51.80 -34.98
CA PRO A 394 -67.30 -52.89 -35.01
C PRO A 394 -68.03 -53.15 -36.34
N ASP A 395 -67.55 -52.60 -37.46
CA ASP A 395 -68.09 -52.87 -38.81
C ASP A 395 -68.23 -54.36 -39.14
N TYR A 396 -67.48 -55.23 -38.44
CA TYR A 396 -67.62 -56.69 -38.51
C TYR A 396 -69.04 -57.19 -38.16
N VAL A 397 -69.85 -56.41 -37.44
CA VAL A 397 -71.26 -56.72 -37.13
C VAL A 397 -72.09 -56.91 -38.41
N PHE A 398 -71.68 -56.28 -39.52
CA PHE A 398 -72.36 -56.39 -40.81
C PHE A 398 -71.82 -57.51 -41.71
N GLU A 399 -70.78 -58.23 -41.30
CA GLU A 399 -70.25 -59.37 -42.06
C GLU A 399 -71.20 -60.57 -42.00
N ASN A 400 -71.22 -61.41 -43.05
CA ASN A 400 -72.18 -62.53 -43.15
C ASN A 400 -71.95 -63.59 -42.07
N GLU A 401 -70.73 -63.67 -41.58
CA GLU A 401 -70.28 -64.61 -40.56
C GLU A 401 -70.67 -64.15 -39.14
N TYR A 402 -71.08 -62.90 -38.96
CA TYR A 402 -71.47 -62.36 -37.66
C TYR A 402 -72.72 -63.07 -37.11
N GLN A 403 -72.58 -63.70 -35.95
CA GLN A 403 -73.67 -64.42 -35.29
C GLN A 403 -74.47 -63.46 -34.42
N LEU A 404 -75.40 -62.72 -35.03
CA LEU A 404 -76.35 -61.88 -34.30
C LEU A 404 -77.20 -62.76 -33.37
N LYS A 405 -77.15 -62.48 -32.06
CA LYS A 405 -77.94 -63.20 -31.05
C LYS A 405 -79.43 -63.02 -31.28
N ASP A 406 -80.26 -64.01 -30.97
CA ASP A 406 -81.71 -63.81 -31.04
C ASP A 406 -82.18 -62.90 -29.90
N LEU A 407 -83.21 -62.07 -30.14
CA LEU A 407 -83.72 -61.14 -29.12
C LEU A 407 -84.16 -61.86 -27.81
N SER A 408 -84.63 -63.10 -27.91
CA SER A 408 -84.97 -63.91 -26.72
C SER A 408 -83.74 -64.32 -25.91
N GLU A 409 -82.60 -64.53 -26.56
CA GLU A 409 -81.33 -64.82 -25.90
C GLU A 409 -80.76 -63.56 -25.25
N VAL A 410 -80.88 -62.41 -25.93
CA VAL A 410 -80.52 -61.11 -25.37
C VAL A 410 -81.37 -60.78 -24.14
N GLU A 411 -82.68 -60.98 -24.19
CA GLU A 411 -83.59 -60.80 -23.05
C GLU A 411 -83.19 -61.68 -21.87
N SER A 412 -82.93 -62.97 -22.14
CA SER A 412 -82.47 -63.91 -21.11
C SER A 412 -81.15 -63.47 -20.49
N PHE A 413 -80.18 -63.04 -21.31
CA PHE A 413 -78.89 -62.55 -20.83
C PHE A 413 -79.04 -61.31 -19.94
N ILE A 414 -79.88 -60.35 -20.33
CA ILE A 414 -80.15 -59.15 -19.51
C ILE A 414 -80.81 -59.55 -18.19
N GLY A 415 -81.77 -60.49 -18.21
CA GLY A 415 -82.43 -60.98 -17.00
C GLY A 415 -81.47 -61.65 -16.01
N GLU A 416 -80.46 -62.36 -16.53
CA GLU A 416 -79.44 -63.05 -15.71
C GLU A 416 -78.31 -62.12 -15.25
N ASN A 417 -77.83 -61.21 -16.10
CA ASN A 417 -76.59 -60.46 -15.87
C ASN A 417 -76.81 -58.97 -15.57
N GLY A 418 -77.98 -58.42 -15.88
CA GLY A 418 -78.34 -57.03 -15.59
C GLY A 418 -77.67 -55.98 -16.49
N HIS A 419 -77.03 -56.38 -17.59
CA HIS A 419 -76.45 -55.51 -18.61
C HIS A 419 -76.55 -56.12 -20.01
N LEU A 420 -76.25 -55.34 -21.05
CA LEU A 420 -76.26 -55.83 -22.43
C LEU A 420 -75.06 -56.76 -22.71
N PRO A 421 -75.22 -57.78 -23.59
CA PRO A 421 -74.10 -58.60 -24.04
C PRO A 421 -72.99 -57.76 -24.68
N GLY A 422 -71.74 -57.98 -24.24
CA GLY A 422 -70.56 -57.26 -24.77
C GLY A 422 -70.29 -55.89 -24.12
N MET A 423 -71.19 -55.38 -23.26
CA MET A 423 -70.94 -54.17 -22.47
C MET A 423 -70.23 -54.51 -21.16
N THR A 424 -69.31 -53.64 -20.72
CA THR A 424 -68.64 -53.78 -19.41
C THR A 424 -69.64 -53.60 -18.25
N PRO A 425 -69.69 -54.51 -17.26
CA PRO A 425 -70.59 -54.40 -16.11
C PRO A 425 -70.26 -53.22 -15.19
N ALA A 426 -71.28 -52.62 -14.57
CA ALA A 426 -71.12 -51.47 -13.67
C ALA A 426 -70.22 -51.76 -12.46
N ALA A 427 -70.28 -52.98 -11.90
CA ALA A 427 -69.44 -53.38 -10.78
C ALA A 427 -67.94 -53.38 -11.14
N GLN A 428 -67.61 -53.77 -12.37
CA GLN A 428 -66.24 -53.74 -12.89
C GLN A 428 -65.78 -52.29 -13.12
N ILE A 429 -66.64 -51.44 -13.71
CA ILE A 429 -66.33 -50.02 -13.92
C ILE A 429 -66.03 -49.30 -12.59
N GLN A 430 -66.75 -49.65 -11.52
CA GLN A 430 -66.56 -49.04 -10.21
C GLN A 430 -65.19 -49.37 -9.59
N THR A 431 -64.63 -50.55 -9.88
CA THR A 431 -63.35 -50.99 -9.33
C THR A 431 -62.16 -50.71 -10.24
N GLU A 432 -62.34 -50.84 -11.56
CA GLU A 432 -61.26 -50.81 -12.55
C GLU A 432 -61.27 -49.54 -13.41
N GLY A 433 -62.36 -48.76 -13.38
CA GLY A 433 -62.55 -47.61 -14.25
C GLY A 433 -63.16 -47.98 -15.61
N LEU A 434 -63.25 -46.98 -16.51
CA LEU A 434 -63.81 -47.15 -17.85
C LEU A 434 -62.86 -46.54 -18.89
N THR A 435 -62.41 -47.35 -19.84
CA THR A 435 -61.64 -46.88 -20.99
C THR A 435 -62.56 -46.20 -21.99
N LEU A 436 -62.32 -44.92 -22.29
CA LEU A 436 -63.19 -44.15 -23.19
C LEU A 436 -63.28 -44.78 -24.60
N GLY A 437 -62.14 -45.21 -25.15
CA GLY A 437 -62.10 -45.84 -26.47
C GLY A 437 -62.90 -47.15 -26.51
N GLU A 438 -62.65 -48.07 -25.57
CA GLU A 438 -63.36 -49.35 -25.54
C GLU A 438 -64.85 -49.16 -25.30
N SER A 439 -65.23 -48.21 -24.44
CA SER A 439 -66.64 -47.85 -24.24
C SER A 439 -67.29 -47.33 -25.52
N ALA A 440 -66.60 -46.47 -26.28
CA ALA A 440 -67.11 -45.97 -27.55
C ALA A 440 -67.27 -47.10 -28.58
N MET A 441 -66.33 -48.04 -28.62
CA MET A 441 -66.38 -49.21 -29.49
C MET A 441 -67.54 -50.16 -29.12
N GLN A 442 -67.70 -50.52 -27.85
CA GLN A 442 -68.82 -51.34 -27.37
C GLN A 442 -70.17 -50.69 -27.67
N GLN A 443 -70.29 -49.37 -27.45
CA GLN A 443 -71.50 -48.62 -27.77
C GLN A 443 -71.81 -48.67 -29.26
N GLN A 444 -70.81 -48.48 -30.12
CA GLN A 444 -70.96 -48.55 -31.58
C GLN A 444 -71.41 -49.95 -32.01
N GLU A 445 -70.83 -51.02 -31.46
CA GLU A 445 -71.24 -52.40 -31.74
C GLU A 445 -72.72 -52.63 -31.41
N LYS A 446 -73.18 -52.17 -30.23
CA LYS A 446 -74.59 -52.32 -29.83
C LYS A 446 -75.52 -51.47 -30.69
N ILE A 447 -75.07 -50.30 -31.16
CA ILE A 447 -75.84 -49.47 -32.10
C ILE A 447 -76.01 -50.24 -33.42
N GLU A 448 -74.97 -50.88 -33.94
CA GLU A 448 -75.02 -51.64 -35.18
C GLU A 448 -75.90 -52.90 -35.08
N GLU A 449 -75.79 -53.66 -33.98
CA GLU A 449 -76.70 -54.78 -33.69
C GLU A 449 -78.17 -54.32 -33.60
N LEU A 450 -78.42 -53.19 -32.92
CA LEU A 450 -79.75 -52.60 -32.84
C LEU A 450 -80.31 -52.29 -34.22
N PHE A 451 -79.49 -51.76 -35.14
CA PHE A 451 -79.91 -51.53 -36.52
C PHE A 451 -80.24 -52.83 -37.26
N LEU A 452 -79.50 -53.93 -37.05
CA LEU A 452 -79.85 -55.24 -37.61
C LEU A 452 -81.22 -55.75 -37.11
N TYR A 453 -81.49 -55.66 -35.81
CA TYR A 453 -82.79 -56.02 -35.26
C TYR A 453 -83.91 -55.14 -35.82
N VAL A 454 -83.69 -53.83 -35.97
CA VAL A 454 -84.67 -52.91 -36.55
C VAL A 454 -84.95 -53.26 -38.01
N ILE A 455 -83.93 -53.60 -38.80
CA ILE A 455 -84.09 -54.05 -40.19
C ILE A 455 -84.92 -55.34 -40.25
N GLU A 456 -84.65 -56.30 -39.36
CA GLU A 456 -85.40 -57.55 -39.29
C GLU A 456 -86.86 -57.32 -38.86
N LEU A 457 -87.09 -56.48 -37.85
CA LEU A 457 -88.42 -56.10 -37.39
C LEU A 457 -89.20 -55.40 -38.50
N ASN A 458 -88.59 -54.47 -39.24
CA ASN A 458 -89.24 -53.80 -40.37
C ASN A 458 -89.67 -54.82 -41.45
N LYS A 459 -88.79 -55.77 -41.80
CA LYS A 459 -89.15 -56.88 -42.71
C LYS A 459 -90.34 -57.70 -42.19
N LYS A 460 -90.40 -57.98 -40.88
CA LYS A 460 -91.54 -58.68 -40.26
C LYS A 460 -92.82 -57.84 -40.31
N VAL A 461 -92.75 -56.53 -40.07
CA VAL A 461 -93.89 -55.61 -40.14
C VAL A 461 -94.43 -55.54 -41.56
N GLU A 462 -93.58 -55.32 -42.57
CA GLU A 462 -93.99 -55.31 -43.98
C GLU A 462 -94.69 -56.61 -44.38
N LYS A 463 -94.15 -57.76 -43.92
CA LYS A 463 -94.78 -59.06 -44.14
C LYS A 463 -96.17 -59.15 -43.48
N LEU A 464 -96.28 -58.73 -42.22
CA LEU A 464 -97.56 -58.72 -41.49
C LEU A 464 -98.57 -57.76 -42.12
N GLU A 465 -98.13 -56.61 -42.64
CA GLU A 465 -98.99 -55.66 -43.35
C GLU A 465 -99.50 -56.22 -44.67
N MET A 466 -98.64 -56.90 -45.44
CA MET A 466 -99.03 -57.62 -46.66
C MET A 466 -100.05 -58.74 -46.33
N GLU A 467 -99.75 -59.58 -45.34
CA GLU A 467 -100.66 -60.65 -44.91
C GLU A 467 -102.01 -60.08 -44.42
N ASN A 468 -102.00 -58.98 -43.66
CA ASN A 468 -103.21 -58.28 -43.23
C ASN A 468 -104.00 -57.69 -44.41
N ALA A 469 -103.32 -57.12 -45.42
CA ALA A 469 -103.95 -56.62 -46.63
C ALA A 469 -104.64 -57.76 -47.40
N GLU A 470 -104.00 -58.93 -47.52
CA GLU A 470 -104.58 -60.12 -48.13
C GLU A 470 -105.78 -60.68 -47.34
N LEU A 471 -105.68 -60.75 -46.00
CA LEU A 471 -106.76 -61.20 -45.13
C LEU A 471 -107.98 -60.28 -45.22
N LYS A 472 -107.77 -58.94 -45.22
CA LYS A 472 -108.84 -57.95 -45.43
C LYS A 472 -109.51 -58.11 -46.79
N LYS A 473 -108.76 -58.46 -47.84
CA LYS A 473 -109.31 -58.74 -49.18
C LYS A 473 -110.17 -60.00 -49.18
N LYS A 474 -109.73 -61.08 -48.52
CA LYS A 474 -110.50 -62.33 -48.36
C LYS A 474 -111.79 -62.15 -47.54
N LEU A 475 -111.80 -61.26 -46.55
CA LEU A 475 -112.98 -60.94 -45.74
C LEU A 475 -114.03 -60.10 -46.50
N LYS A 476 -113.59 -59.20 -47.40
CA LYS A 476 -114.51 -58.41 -48.26
C LYS A 476 -115.19 -59.24 -49.36
N GLY A 477 -114.58 -60.34 -49.79
CA GLY A 477 -115.16 -61.27 -50.78
C GLY A 477 -116.14 -62.31 -50.21
N LYS A 478 -116.46 -62.26 -48.91
CA LYS A 478 -117.40 -63.19 -48.23
C LYS A 478 -118.74 -62.54 -47.84
N LYS A 479 -119.06 -61.36 -48.38
CA LYS A 479 -120.43 -60.83 -48.48
C LYS A 479 -120.88 -60.96 -49.92
#